data_AF-A0A210Q6L1-F1
#
_entry.id   AF-A0A210Q6L1-F1
#
_cell.length_a   1.000
_cell.length_b   1.000
_cell.length_c   1.000
_cell.angle_alpha   90.00
_cell.angle_beta   90.00
_cell.angle_gamma   90.00
#
_symmetry.space_group_name_H-M   'P 1'
#
loop_
_entity.id
_entity.type
_entity.pdbx_description
1 polymer ?
#
loop_
_entity_poly.entity_id
_entity_poly.type
_entity_poly.pdbx_seq_one_letter_code
_entity_poly.pdbx_strand_id
1 'polypeptide(L)'
;MMTSLIIGVCTTVWTLLFLTHISLAHLVHQPDFGDFALPDVTSHGDSMHGGVKMGVLDDNCDNGKDRLAIDLAQMRQMVRICPLRERIPVPTCGHGKRAHSPATHSSCKAPELICSKKAESPIHECMDKAIVYDDAIPTSGAHRPIWPVYGEYSYAPPQRWLHSLEHGAAVFLYHPCANIDQLKVFKTLATTCLRRHIITPYNLTQELPFAVLTWTCRLMLDRVDTNIPTVVEFLKNKTMKTYESSVYQDGDYSYLLKKKAAEVGDNRDSVVCPKYKYIPAKRFL
;
A
#
# COMPACT_ATOMS: atom_id res chain seq x y z
N MET A 1 45.32 39.23 47.68
CA MET A 1 45.21 40.38 48.61
C MET A 1 43.77 40.84 48.55
N MET A 2 42.94 40.90 49.59
CA MET A 2 43.02 40.71 51.04
C MET A 2 41.54 40.44 51.43
N THR A 3 41.21 39.30 52.04
CA THR A 3 40.86 39.17 53.49
C THR A 3 39.65 40.02 53.91
N SER A 4 38.49 39.42 54.17
CA SER A 4 38.05 38.80 55.45
C SER A 4 37.33 39.79 56.37
N LEU A 5 36.11 39.46 56.80
CA LEU A 5 35.61 39.57 58.20
C LEU A 5 34.17 38.97 58.24
N ILE A 6 33.85 37.86 58.89
CA ILE A 6 33.93 37.43 60.31
C ILE A 6 32.77 37.97 61.19
N ILE A 7 31.84 37.04 61.46
CA ILE A 7 31.20 36.66 62.76
C ILE A 7 30.14 37.57 63.42
N GLY A 8 29.05 36.92 63.89
CA GLY A 8 28.23 37.32 65.05
C GLY A 8 26.72 37.04 64.88
N VAL A 9 26.19 35.82 65.09
CA VAL A 9 25.66 35.22 66.36
C VAL A 9 24.30 35.79 66.83
N CYS A 10 23.46 34.90 67.39
CA CYS A 10 22.18 35.09 68.12
C CYS A 10 20.92 35.21 67.23
N THR A 11 19.76 34.60 67.50
CA THR A 11 19.21 33.88 68.67
C THR A 11 17.98 33.07 68.23
N THR A 12 17.79 31.93 68.89
CA THR A 12 16.53 31.21 69.24
C THR A 12 15.16 31.80 68.83
N VAL A 13 14.23 30.94 68.35
CA VAL A 13 13.06 30.38 69.07
C VAL A 13 12.05 29.75 68.08
N TRP A 14 11.50 28.61 68.52
CA TRP A 14 10.33 27.83 68.08
C TRP A 14 9.30 28.42 67.12
N THR A 15 8.80 27.58 66.20
CA THR A 15 7.41 27.06 66.27
C THR A 15 7.15 25.93 65.25
N LEU A 16 6.46 24.88 65.70
CA LEU A 16 5.89 23.83 64.85
C LEU A 16 4.77 24.40 63.97
N LEU A 17 4.68 23.96 62.72
CA LEU A 17 3.41 23.84 62.01
C LEU A 17 3.48 22.75 60.95
N PHE A 18 2.69 21.71 61.18
CA PHE A 18 2.32 20.67 60.22
C PHE A 18 1.65 21.30 59.00
N LEU A 19 2.18 21.06 57.81
CA LEU A 19 1.43 21.22 56.56
C LEU A 19 1.70 20.03 55.64
N THR A 20 0.60 19.40 55.29
CA THR A 20 0.40 18.23 54.46
C THR A 20 1.02 18.38 53.06
N HIS A 21 1.87 17.43 52.65
CA HIS A 21 2.28 17.30 51.26
C HIS A 21 1.12 16.73 50.43
N ILE A 22 0.38 17.62 49.77
CA ILE A 22 -0.46 17.28 48.63
C ILE A 22 0.48 17.16 47.41
N SER A 23 0.73 15.94 46.95
CA SER A 23 1.36 15.71 45.65
C SER A 23 0.37 16.02 44.54
N LEU A 24 0.63 17.07 43.76
CA LEU A 24 -0.02 17.33 42.48
C LEU A 24 0.51 16.31 41.44
N ALA A 25 -0.12 15.14 41.38
CA ALA A 25 0.00 14.28 40.20
C ALA A 25 -0.87 14.88 39.08
N HIS A 26 -0.22 15.46 38.06
CA HIS A 26 -0.91 15.86 36.84
C HIS A 26 -1.49 14.62 36.17
N LEU A 27 -2.82 14.61 35.95
CA LEU A 27 -3.48 13.66 35.07
C LEU A 27 -2.98 13.89 33.64
N VAL A 28 -2.08 13.02 33.17
CA VAL A 28 -1.98 12.70 31.75
C VAL A 28 -2.86 11.49 31.53
N HIS A 29 -4.01 11.72 30.90
CA HIS A 29 -4.92 10.67 30.48
C HIS A 29 -4.26 9.93 29.30
N GLN A 30 -3.54 8.84 29.58
CA GLN A 30 -3.14 7.89 28.54
C GLN A 30 -4.37 7.04 28.19
N PRO A 31 -4.77 6.91 26.93
CA PRO A 31 -5.77 5.93 26.55
C PRO A 31 -5.20 4.53 26.82
N ASP A 32 -5.99 3.75 27.55
CA ASP A 32 -5.76 2.35 27.91
C ASP A 32 -5.68 1.51 26.62
N PHE A 33 -4.47 1.36 26.08
CA PHE A 33 -4.19 0.34 25.07
C PHE A 33 -3.90 -0.94 25.84
N GLY A 34 -4.94 -1.78 25.95
CA GLY A 34 -4.84 -3.10 26.56
C GLY A 34 -3.62 -3.86 26.01
N ASP A 35 -2.90 -4.49 26.92
CA ASP A 35 -1.76 -5.36 26.68
C ASP A 35 -2.06 -6.36 25.56
N PHE A 36 -1.65 -6.04 24.34
CA PHE A 36 -1.45 -7.03 23.29
C PHE A 36 -0.03 -7.58 23.48
N ALA A 37 0.08 -8.59 24.35
CA ALA A 37 1.25 -9.44 24.40
C ALA A 37 1.54 -9.96 22.97
N LEU A 38 2.70 -9.60 22.43
CA LEU A 38 3.18 -10.10 21.14
C LEU A 38 3.39 -11.61 21.27
N PRO A 39 2.68 -12.45 20.49
CA PRO A 39 2.98 -13.87 20.54
C PRO A 39 4.25 -14.15 19.73
N ASP A 40 5.00 -15.10 20.28
CA ASP A 40 6.26 -15.64 19.80
C ASP A 40 6.19 -16.14 18.34
N VAL A 41 7.22 -15.84 17.56
CA VAL A 41 7.33 -16.12 16.13
C VAL A 41 7.82 -17.55 15.94
N THR A 42 7.01 -18.53 16.29
CA THR A 42 7.07 -19.89 15.76
C THR A 42 5.69 -20.54 15.90
N SER A 43 5.08 -20.95 14.78
CA SER A 43 3.83 -21.74 14.68
C SER A 43 2.46 -21.04 14.86
N HIS A 44 2.18 -19.94 14.14
CA HIS A 44 0.77 -19.58 13.90
C HIS A 44 0.21 -20.46 12.78
N GLY A 45 -0.60 -21.43 13.21
CA GLY A 45 -0.99 -22.60 12.44
C GLY A 45 -1.77 -22.29 11.16
N ASP A 46 -1.52 -23.14 10.18
CA ASP A 46 -2.17 -23.26 8.87
C ASP A 46 -3.72 -23.19 8.91
N SER A 47 -4.36 -23.31 10.07
CA SER A 47 -5.81 -23.29 10.25
C SER A 47 -6.46 -21.92 10.01
N MET A 48 -5.75 -20.79 10.19
CA MET A 48 -6.36 -19.46 10.01
C MET A 48 -6.61 -19.11 8.53
N HIS A 49 -5.86 -19.72 7.62
CA HIS A 49 -5.97 -19.51 6.17
C HIS A 49 -6.61 -20.71 5.46
N GLY A 50 -7.47 -21.46 6.16
CA GLY A 50 -8.23 -22.57 5.56
C GLY A 50 -7.45 -23.88 5.40
N GLY A 51 -6.31 -24.04 6.08
CA GLY A 51 -5.58 -25.31 6.16
C GLY A 51 -4.50 -25.52 5.11
N VAL A 52 -4.35 -24.58 4.16
CA VAL A 52 -3.27 -24.61 3.15
C VAL A 52 -2.10 -23.75 3.62
N LYS A 53 -0.90 -24.35 3.61
CA LYS A 53 0.33 -23.72 4.08
C LYS A 53 0.70 -22.52 3.22
N MET A 54 0.90 -21.39 3.88
CA MET A 54 1.40 -20.16 3.26
C MET A 54 2.84 -20.35 2.77
N GLY A 55 3.14 -19.94 1.52
CA GLY A 55 4.51 -19.86 1.02
C GLY A 55 5.25 -21.19 0.85
N VAL A 56 4.57 -22.34 0.97
CA VAL A 56 5.18 -23.66 0.79
C VAL A 56 4.82 -24.21 -0.58
N LEU A 57 5.82 -24.38 -1.45
CA LEU A 57 5.64 -25.00 -2.75
C LEU A 57 5.20 -26.46 -2.60
N ASP A 58 4.10 -26.83 -3.25
CA ASP A 58 3.54 -28.18 -3.22
C ASP A 58 2.94 -28.54 -4.60
N ASP A 59 3.46 -29.59 -5.24
CA ASP A 59 2.99 -30.06 -6.56
C ASP A 59 1.52 -30.52 -6.55
N ASN A 60 0.98 -30.89 -5.38
CA ASN A 60 -0.41 -31.29 -5.23
C ASN A 60 -1.36 -30.10 -4.99
N CYS A 61 -0.83 -28.95 -4.57
CA CYS A 61 -1.62 -27.77 -4.23
C CYS A 61 -1.26 -26.56 -5.11
N ASP A 62 -0.07 -25.98 -4.92
CA ASP A 62 0.44 -24.87 -5.70
C ASP A 62 1.97 -24.85 -5.67
N ASN A 63 2.59 -25.14 -6.82
CA ASN A 63 4.03 -25.03 -7.02
C ASN A 63 4.41 -23.78 -7.84
N GLY A 64 3.45 -22.89 -8.09
CA GLY A 64 3.63 -21.67 -8.87
C GLY A 64 3.84 -21.89 -10.37
N LYS A 65 3.74 -23.13 -10.87
CA LYS A 65 4.09 -23.51 -12.26
C LYS A 65 2.97 -24.27 -12.97
N ASP A 66 2.24 -25.11 -12.25
CA ASP A 66 1.21 -25.97 -12.82
C ASP A 66 -0.19 -25.39 -12.71
N ARG A 67 -1.09 -25.84 -13.60
CA ARG A 67 -2.52 -25.48 -13.65
C ARG A 67 -2.80 -23.97 -13.70
N LEU A 68 -1.80 -23.16 -14.08
CA LEU A 68 -1.90 -21.69 -14.14
C LEU A 68 -3.01 -21.20 -15.07
N ALA A 69 -3.40 -21.99 -16.06
CA ALA A 69 -4.49 -21.65 -16.99
C ALA A 69 -5.82 -21.34 -16.30
N ILE A 70 -6.05 -21.84 -15.07
CA ILE A 70 -7.26 -21.57 -14.27
C ILE A 70 -7.37 -20.07 -13.92
N ASP A 71 -6.25 -19.42 -13.58
CA ASP A 71 -6.23 -18.02 -13.17
C ASP A 71 -5.97 -17.05 -14.35
N LEU A 72 -5.52 -17.57 -15.50
CA LEU A 72 -5.10 -16.77 -16.66
C LEU A 72 -6.23 -16.48 -17.67
N ALA A 73 -7.48 -16.79 -17.35
CA ALA A 73 -8.60 -16.59 -18.28
C ALA A 73 -8.74 -15.12 -18.74
N GLN A 74 -8.59 -14.17 -17.81
CA GLN A 74 -8.67 -12.73 -18.12
C GLN A 74 -7.47 -12.22 -18.93
N MET A 75 -6.28 -12.82 -18.81
CA MET A 75 -5.10 -12.45 -19.60
C MET A 75 -5.40 -12.46 -21.10
N ARG A 76 -6.17 -13.45 -21.57
CA ARG A 76 -6.54 -13.59 -22.98
C ARG A 76 -7.43 -12.46 -23.47
N GLN A 77 -8.27 -11.90 -22.60
CA GLN A 77 -9.13 -10.76 -22.92
C GLN A 77 -8.28 -9.50 -23.12
N MET A 78 -7.21 -9.32 -22.33
CA MET A 78 -6.41 -8.10 -22.34
C MET A 78 -5.65 -7.84 -23.64
N VAL A 79 -5.25 -8.89 -24.37
CA VAL A 79 -4.66 -8.76 -25.71
C VAL A 79 -5.63 -8.12 -26.70
N ARG A 80 -6.95 -8.30 -26.49
CA ARG A 80 -8.01 -7.73 -27.35
C ARG A 80 -8.41 -6.31 -26.95
N ILE A 81 -8.17 -5.92 -25.70
CA ILE A 81 -8.57 -4.61 -25.16
C ILE A 81 -7.82 -3.46 -25.84
N CYS A 82 -6.58 -3.70 -26.29
CA CYS A 82 -5.77 -2.65 -26.90
C CYS A 82 -5.15 -3.04 -28.23
N PRO A 83 -5.85 -2.86 -29.36
CA PRO A 83 -5.21 -2.93 -30.66
C PRO A 83 -4.15 -1.83 -30.76
N LEU A 84 -3.00 -2.16 -31.36
CA LEU A 84 -1.69 -1.48 -31.27
C LEU A 84 -1.62 0.04 -31.57
N ARG A 85 -2.73 0.74 -31.84
CA ARG A 85 -2.78 2.18 -32.17
C ARG A 85 -3.79 3.00 -31.37
N GLU A 86 -4.57 2.39 -30.49
CA GLU A 86 -5.52 3.13 -29.65
C GLU A 86 -4.89 3.38 -28.28
N ARG A 87 -4.70 4.66 -27.94
CA ARG A 87 -4.26 5.08 -26.61
C ARG A 87 -5.33 5.96 -26.01
N ILE A 88 -5.59 5.77 -24.73
CA ILE A 88 -6.51 6.60 -23.98
C ILE A 88 -5.90 8.02 -23.91
N PRO A 89 -6.60 9.05 -24.40
CA PRO A 89 -6.13 10.42 -24.29
C PRO A 89 -5.99 10.84 -22.83
N VAL A 90 -4.96 11.63 -22.51
CA VAL A 90 -4.83 12.20 -21.16
C VAL A 90 -5.78 13.39 -21.07
N PRO A 91 -6.68 13.44 -20.07
CA PRO A 91 -7.60 14.56 -19.92
C PRO A 91 -6.84 15.85 -19.60
N THR A 92 -7.27 16.97 -20.19
CA THR A 92 -6.68 18.29 -19.95
C THR A 92 -7.34 18.96 -18.74
N CYS A 93 -6.59 19.17 -17.67
CA CYS A 93 -7.11 19.84 -16.47
C CYS A 93 -6.77 21.33 -16.53
N GLY A 94 -7.80 22.17 -16.51
CA GLY A 94 -7.61 23.62 -16.48
C GLY A 94 -7.04 24.10 -15.15
N HIS A 95 -5.72 24.26 -15.06
CA HIS A 95 -5.10 25.05 -13.99
C HIS A 95 -5.16 26.55 -14.34
N GLY A 96 -6.35 27.15 -14.24
CA GLY A 96 -6.52 28.61 -14.19
C GLY A 96 -6.56 29.37 -15.53
N LYS A 97 -7.66 30.14 -15.67
CA LYS A 97 -7.85 31.36 -16.48
C LYS A 97 -7.32 31.38 -17.94
N ARG A 98 -8.14 30.87 -18.86
CA ARG A 98 -8.48 31.56 -20.12
C ARG A 98 -9.75 30.94 -20.72
N ALA A 99 -10.89 31.47 -20.32
CA ALA A 99 -12.21 31.07 -20.79
C ALA A 99 -12.54 31.77 -22.13
N HIS A 100 -11.85 31.44 -23.23
CA HIS A 100 -12.21 31.90 -24.58
C HIS A 100 -12.13 30.77 -25.62
N SER A 101 -12.65 29.58 -25.29
CA SER A 101 -13.09 28.63 -26.29
C SER A 101 -14.25 27.80 -25.77
N PRO A 102 -15.35 27.65 -26.52
CA PRO A 102 -16.42 26.73 -26.20
C PRO A 102 -15.95 25.33 -26.56
N ALA A 103 -15.08 24.77 -25.72
CA ALA A 103 -14.59 23.43 -25.91
C ALA A 103 -15.21 22.53 -24.85
N THR A 104 -15.82 21.47 -25.36
CA THR A 104 -16.27 20.25 -24.68
C THR A 104 -15.10 19.51 -24.03
N HIS A 105 -14.29 20.21 -23.23
CA HIS A 105 -13.19 19.64 -22.47
C HIS A 105 -13.78 18.78 -21.37
N SER A 106 -13.60 17.46 -21.47
CA SER A 106 -13.86 16.53 -20.38
C SER A 106 -13.07 17.03 -19.15
N SER A 107 -13.79 17.54 -18.16
CA SER A 107 -13.18 17.93 -16.89
C SER A 107 -12.52 16.69 -16.29
N CYS A 108 -11.29 16.85 -15.83
CA CYS A 108 -10.57 15.81 -15.12
C CYS A 108 -11.41 15.24 -13.97
N LYS A 109 -11.43 13.92 -13.87
CA LYS A 109 -12.13 13.22 -12.81
C LYS A 109 -11.30 13.30 -11.53
N ALA A 110 -11.99 13.45 -10.40
CA ALA A 110 -11.34 13.36 -9.11
C ALA A 110 -10.91 11.89 -8.85
N PRO A 111 -9.79 11.66 -8.15
CA PRO A 111 -9.42 10.33 -7.69
C PRO A 111 -10.54 9.69 -6.87
N GLU A 112 -10.86 8.42 -7.14
CA GLU A 112 -11.86 7.68 -6.38
C GLU A 112 -11.18 6.73 -5.40
N LEU A 113 -11.30 7.02 -4.10
CA LEU A 113 -10.83 6.15 -3.03
C LEU A 113 -11.99 5.29 -2.53
N ILE A 114 -11.85 3.97 -2.69
CA ILE A 114 -12.85 2.99 -2.25
C ILE A 114 -12.16 2.05 -1.26
N CYS A 115 -12.71 1.92 -0.06
CA CYS A 115 -12.24 0.96 0.94
C CYS A 115 -13.40 0.13 1.49
N SER A 116 -13.20 -1.18 1.59
CA SER A 116 -14.14 -2.09 2.22
C SER A 116 -14.14 -1.88 3.73
N LYS A 117 -15.32 -1.92 4.35
CA LYS A 117 -15.46 -1.78 5.81
C LYS A 117 -14.89 -2.98 6.57
N LYS A 118 -14.89 -4.15 5.94
CA LYS A 118 -14.42 -5.41 6.47
C LYS A 118 -13.64 -6.13 5.38
N ALA A 119 -12.51 -6.73 5.74
CA ALA A 119 -11.79 -7.64 4.87
C ALA A 119 -12.56 -8.96 4.74
N GLU A 120 -12.62 -9.49 3.52
CA GLU A 120 -12.98 -10.89 3.32
C GLU A 120 -11.86 -11.79 3.86
N SER A 121 -12.23 -12.99 4.32
CA SER A 121 -11.28 -13.92 4.95
C SER A 121 -10.15 -14.30 3.98
N PRO A 122 -8.88 -14.23 4.40
CA PRO A 122 -7.72 -14.56 3.58
C PRO A 122 -7.51 -16.08 3.47
N ILE A 123 -8.42 -16.79 2.81
CA ILE A 123 -8.33 -18.25 2.67
C ILE A 123 -7.36 -18.63 1.54
N HIS A 124 -6.40 -19.50 1.83
CA HIS A 124 -5.52 -20.08 0.82
C HIS A 124 -6.23 -21.21 0.07
N GLU A 125 -6.23 -21.15 -1.26
CA GLU A 125 -6.85 -22.16 -2.12
C GLU A 125 -5.87 -22.72 -3.15
N CYS A 126 -5.79 -24.05 -3.20
CA CYS A 126 -4.97 -24.79 -4.14
C CYS A 126 -5.39 -24.58 -5.60
N MET A 127 -4.45 -24.77 -6.53
CA MET A 127 -4.63 -24.53 -7.97
C MET A 127 -5.66 -25.45 -8.63
N ASP A 128 -6.21 -26.45 -7.94
CA ASP A 128 -7.28 -27.32 -8.43
C ASP A 128 -8.68 -26.67 -8.36
N LYS A 129 -8.81 -25.57 -7.63
CA LYS A 129 -10.06 -24.81 -7.49
C LYS A 129 -9.98 -23.47 -8.19
N ALA A 130 -11.06 -23.07 -8.84
CA ALA A 130 -11.25 -21.71 -9.30
C ALA A 130 -11.67 -20.81 -8.12
N ILE A 131 -11.14 -19.59 -8.07
CA ILE A 131 -11.54 -18.57 -7.10
C ILE A 131 -12.33 -17.50 -7.84
N VAL A 132 -13.54 -17.21 -7.36
CA VAL A 132 -14.45 -16.20 -7.92
C VAL A 132 -14.59 -15.07 -6.91
N TYR A 133 -14.55 -13.83 -7.40
CA TYR A 133 -14.72 -12.63 -6.60
C TYR A 133 -15.97 -11.89 -7.03
N ASP A 134 -16.70 -11.32 -6.07
CA ASP A 134 -17.84 -10.45 -6.35
C ASP A 134 -17.40 -9.11 -6.95
N ASP A 135 -16.21 -8.64 -6.56
CA ASP A 135 -15.62 -7.41 -7.05
C ASP A 135 -14.72 -7.67 -8.27
N ALA A 136 -14.90 -6.87 -9.32
CA ALA A 136 -14.06 -6.93 -10.52
C ALA A 136 -12.59 -6.62 -10.22
N ILE A 137 -12.31 -5.82 -9.19
CA ILE A 137 -10.94 -5.51 -8.73
C ILE A 137 -10.86 -5.83 -7.23
N PRO A 138 -10.67 -7.10 -6.85
CA PRO A 138 -10.68 -7.52 -5.46
C PRO A 138 -9.45 -6.99 -4.71
N THR A 139 -9.63 -6.69 -3.43
CA THR A 139 -8.59 -6.13 -2.52
C THR A 139 -8.42 -6.92 -1.22
N SER A 140 -9.23 -7.97 -1.02
CA SER A 140 -9.13 -8.97 0.04
C SER A 140 -9.85 -10.25 -0.41
N GLY A 141 -9.79 -11.31 0.38
CA GLY A 141 -10.52 -12.57 0.14
C GLY A 141 -9.59 -13.73 -0.19
N ALA A 142 -10.16 -14.84 -0.67
CA ALA A 142 -9.43 -16.06 -0.95
C ALA A 142 -8.38 -15.87 -2.07
N HIS A 143 -7.23 -16.52 -1.96
CA HIS A 143 -6.11 -16.35 -2.90
C HIS A 143 -5.15 -17.54 -2.88
N ARG A 144 -4.12 -17.53 -3.75
CA ARG A 144 -3.14 -18.63 -3.85
C ARG A 144 -2.11 -18.56 -2.73
N PRO A 145 -1.68 -19.69 -2.15
CA PRO A 145 -0.70 -19.71 -1.06
C PRO A 145 0.70 -19.24 -1.47
N ILE A 146 1.03 -19.25 -2.77
CA ILE A 146 2.31 -18.73 -3.26
C ILE A 146 2.09 -17.33 -3.85
N TRP A 147 2.61 -16.31 -3.16
CA TRP A 147 2.56 -14.94 -3.66
C TRP A 147 3.62 -14.69 -4.75
N PRO A 148 3.40 -13.69 -5.62
CA PRO A 148 4.37 -13.25 -6.60
C PRO A 148 5.70 -12.81 -6.02
N VAL A 149 6.78 -13.05 -6.77
CA VAL A 149 7.98 -12.21 -6.69
C VAL A 149 7.55 -10.76 -6.91
N TYR A 150 7.97 -9.83 -6.06
CA TYR A 150 7.60 -8.42 -6.26
C TYR A 150 8.22 -7.88 -7.55
N GLY A 151 7.46 -7.10 -8.33
CA GLY A 151 7.92 -6.55 -9.60
C GLY A 151 6.86 -6.27 -10.65
N GLU A 152 7.31 -6.07 -11.89
CA GLU A 152 6.45 -5.87 -13.07
C GLU A 152 6.20 -7.18 -13.80
N TYR A 153 4.93 -7.44 -14.13
CA TYR A 153 4.47 -8.63 -14.85
C TYR A 153 3.85 -8.25 -16.20
N SER A 154 3.92 -9.16 -17.16
CA SER A 154 3.09 -9.07 -18.38
C SER A 154 1.61 -9.27 -18.03
N TYR A 155 1.33 -10.12 -17.04
CA TYR A 155 0.07 -10.22 -16.33
C TYR A 155 0.28 -10.99 -15.03
N ALA A 156 -0.22 -10.48 -13.91
CA ALA A 156 -0.39 -11.22 -12.66
C ALA A 156 -1.90 -11.27 -12.38
N PRO A 157 -2.49 -12.44 -12.07
CA PRO A 157 -3.93 -12.53 -11.81
C PRO A 157 -4.30 -12.12 -10.37
N PRO A 158 -5.58 -11.78 -10.10
CA PRO A 158 -6.06 -11.39 -8.77
C PRO A 158 -5.77 -12.42 -7.68
N GLN A 159 -5.90 -13.69 -8.01
CA GLN A 159 -5.61 -14.81 -7.12
C GLN A 159 -4.17 -14.80 -6.60
N ARG A 160 -3.24 -14.17 -7.33
CA ARG A 160 -1.83 -14.05 -6.92
C ARG A 160 -1.55 -12.75 -6.18
N TRP A 161 -2.01 -11.61 -6.70
CA TRP A 161 -1.65 -10.34 -6.08
C TRP A 161 -2.36 -10.09 -4.75
N LEU A 162 -3.51 -10.73 -4.49
CA LEU A 162 -4.24 -10.57 -3.23
C LEU A 162 -3.39 -10.99 -2.03
N HIS A 163 -2.61 -12.06 -2.17
CA HIS A 163 -1.65 -12.47 -1.15
C HIS A 163 -0.58 -11.39 -0.91
N SER A 164 -0.06 -10.78 -1.98
CA SER A 164 0.86 -9.64 -1.83
C SER A 164 0.21 -8.48 -1.06
N LEU A 165 -1.06 -8.19 -1.31
CA LEU A 165 -1.80 -7.15 -0.58
C LEU A 165 -1.93 -7.51 0.91
N GLU A 166 -2.19 -8.78 1.24
CA GLU A 166 -2.23 -9.27 2.62
C GLU A 166 -0.88 -9.10 3.34
N HIS A 167 0.23 -9.25 2.62
CA HIS A 167 1.57 -8.96 3.12
C HIS A 167 1.96 -7.48 3.03
N GLY A 168 1.01 -6.59 2.76
CA GLY A 168 1.19 -5.14 2.85
C GLY A 168 1.78 -4.49 1.61
N ALA A 169 1.88 -5.23 0.51
CA ALA A 169 2.29 -4.70 -0.79
C ALA A 169 1.27 -3.71 -1.37
N ALA A 170 1.67 -3.04 -2.45
CA ALA A 170 0.77 -2.30 -3.31
C ALA A 170 0.73 -2.87 -4.73
N VAL A 171 -0.45 -2.93 -5.34
CA VAL A 171 -0.63 -3.40 -6.71
C VAL A 171 -1.01 -2.23 -7.60
N PHE A 172 -0.23 -2.02 -8.66
CA PHE A 172 -0.37 -0.96 -9.63
C PHE A 172 -0.99 -1.55 -10.89
N LEU A 173 -2.29 -1.36 -11.04
CA LEU A 173 -3.06 -1.77 -12.21
C LEU A 173 -3.14 -0.63 -13.22
N TYR A 174 -3.06 -0.98 -14.50
CA TYR A 174 -3.25 -0.04 -15.59
C TYR A 174 -4.02 -0.65 -16.75
N HIS A 175 -4.83 0.16 -17.43
CA HIS A 175 -5.50 -0.24 -18.65
C HIS A 175 -4.45 -0.55 -19.74
N PRO A 176 -4.58 -1.62 -20.54
CA PRO A 176 -3.64 -1.93 -21.62
C PRO A 176 -3.43 -0.80 -22.64
N CYS A 177 -4.44 0.06 -22.84
CA CYS A 177 -4.36 1.28 -23.66
C CYS A 177 -4.00 2.57 -22.92
N ALA A 178 -3.59 2.50 -21.65
CA ALA A 178 -3.16 3.68 -20.92
C ALA A 178 -2.08 4.47 -21.69
N ASN A 179 -2.14 5.80 -21.60
CA ASN A 179 -1.14 6.67 -22.21
C ASN A 179 0.28 6.29 -21.72
N ILE A 180 1.25 6.25 -22.65
CA ILE A 180 2.60 5.72 -22.39
C ILE A 180 3.37 6.60 -21.39
N ASP A 181 3.25 7.92 -21.50
CA ASP A 181 3.95 8.85 -20.60
C ASP A 181 3.38 8.76 -19.18
N GLN A 182 2.06 8.70 -19.07
CA GLN A 182 1.37 8.47 -17.80
C GLN A 182 1.75 7.12 -17.17
N LEU A 183 1.82 6.05 -17.98
CA LEU A 183 2.27 4.74 -17.51
C LEU A 183 3.73 4.76 -17.04
N LYS A 184 4.61 5.51 -17.71
CA LYS A 184 6.01 5.68 -17.28
C LYS A 184 6.09 6.35 -15.92
N VAL A 185 5.31 7.41 -15.70
CA VAL A 185 5.20 8.07 -14.39
C VAL A 185 4.65 7.11 -13.34
N PHE A 186 3.57 6.39 -13.65
CA PHE A 186 2.95 5.42 -12.75
C PHE A 186 3.92 4.32 -12.28
N LYS A 187 4.67 3.73 -13.22
CA LYS A 187 5.72 2.74 -12.91
C LYS A 187 6.88 3.33 -12.11
N THR A 188 7.23 4.58 -12.38
CA THR A 188 8.27 5.29 -11.63
C THR A 188 7.85 5.47 -10.18
N LEU A 189 6.60 5.86 -9.92
CA LEU A 189 6.06 5.94 -8.57
C LEU A 189 6.15 4.59 -7.85
N ALA A 190 5.67 3.51 -8.46
CA ALA A 190 5.78 2.17 -7.88
C ALA A 190 7.22 1.80 -7.49
N THR A 191 8.14 1.87 -8.46
CA THR A 191 9.53 1.44 -8.30
C THR A 191 10.39 2.35 -7.43
N THR A 192 9.93 3.57 -7.14
CA THR A 192 10.63 4.51 -6.24
C THR A 192 9.95 4.64 -4.88
N CYS A 193 8.77 4.04 -4.70
CA CYS A 193 8.03 4.12 -3.45
C CYS A 193 8.24 2.94 -2.52
N LEU A 194 8.22 1.72 -3.03
CA LEU A 194 8.31 0.52 -2.21
C LEU A 194 8.85 -0.64 -3.03
N ARG A 195 9.57 -1.55 -2.37
CA ARG A 195 10.00 -2.83 -2.93
C ARG A 195 8.80 -3.73 -3.16
N ARG A 196 7.88 -3.83 -2.20
CA ARG A 196 6.66 -4.66 -2.26
C ARG A 196 5.61 -4.06 -3.21
N HIS A 197 5.93 -3.99 -4.50
CA HIS A 197 4.99 -3.60 -5.54
C HIS A 197 4.76 -4.71 -6.54
N ILE A 198 3.54 -4.78 -7.08
CA ILE A 198 3.22 -5.55 -8.29
C ILE A 198 2.72 -4.56 -9.32
N ILE A 199 3.27 -4.59 -10.53
CA ILE A 199 2.78 -3.79 -11.66
C ILE A 199 2.25 -4.76 -12.71
N THR A 200 0.97 -4.66 -13.05
CA THR A 200 0.36 -5.54 -14.06
C THR A 200 -0.73 -4.80 -14.81
N PRO A 201 -0.92 -5.05 -16.12
CA PRO A 201 -2.08 -4.52 -16.81
C PRO A 201 -3.36 -5.19 -16.26
N TYR A 202 -4.52 -4.54 -16.42
CA TYR A 202 -5.83 -5.09 -16.05
C TYR A 202 -6.97 -4.44 -16.85
N ASN A 203 -8.13 -5.11 -16.93
CA ASN A 203 -9.32 -4.60 -17.62
C ASN A 203 -10.03 -3.52 -16.79
N LEU A 204 -9.40 -2.34 -16.69
CA LEU A 204 -9.98 -1.14 -16.11
C LEU A 204 -10.91 -0.45 -17.12
N THR A 205 -11.58 0.63 -16.73
CA THR A 205 -12.34 1.44 -17.69
C THR A 205 -11.43 2.47 -18.36
N GLN A 206 -11.88 3.06 -19.48
CA GLN A 206 -11.10 4.10 -20.15
C GLN A 206 -11.09 5.41 -19.35
N GLU A 207 -12.13 5.66 -18.55
CA GLU A 207 -12.28 6.85 -17.71
C GLU A 207 -11.39 6.80 -16.47
N LEU A 208 -11.07 5.60 -15.98
CA LEU A 208 -10.19 5.37 -14.82
C LEU A 208 -9.12 4.33 -15.17
N PRO A 209 -8.17 4.66 -16.06
CA PRO A 209 -7.24 3.69 -16.62
C PRO A 209 -6.07 3.35 -15.68
N PHE A 210 -6.04 3.86 -14.46
CA PHE A 210 -5.03 3.52 -13.45
C PHE A 210 -5.70 3.21 -12.11
N ALA A 211 -5.17 2.23 -11.40
CA ALA A 211 -5.58 1.93 -10.04
C ALA A 211 -4.39 1.49 -9.16
N VAL A 212 -4.35 1.96 -7.92
CA VAL A 212 -3.41 1.47 -6.90
C VAL A 212 -4.20 0.75 -5.82
N LEU A 213 -3.86 -0.51 -5.56
CA LEU A 213 -4.52 -1.35 -4.56
C LEU A 213 -3.62 -1.52 -3.35
N THR A 214 -4.23 -1.57 -2.18
CA THR A 214 -3.67 -2.07 -0.92
C THR A 214 -4.69 -3.04 -0.31
N TRP A 215 -4.35 -3.69 0.81
CA TRP A 215 -5.34 -4.51 1.52
C TRP A 215 -6.62 -3.70 1.80
N THR A 216 -7.77 -4.23 1.39
CA THR A 216 -9.14 -3.64 1.51
C THR A 216 -9.39 -2.28 0.84
N CYS A 217 -8.43 -1.68 0.14
CA CYS A 217 -8.58 -0.35 -0.45
C CYS A 217 -8.06 -0.28 -1.88
N ARG A 218 -8.70 0.55 -2.70
CA ARG A 218 -8.26 0.91 -4.05
C ARG A 218 -8.41 2.40 -4.31
N LEU A 219 -7.43 2.98 -4.97
CA LEU A 219 -7.43 4.34 -5.49
C LEU A 219 -7.51 4.26 -7.01
N MET A 220 -8.63 4.69 -7.59
CA MET A 220 -8.83 4.75 -9.04
C MET A 220 -8.55 6.16 -9.56
N LEU A 221 -7.92 6.25 -10.73
CA LEU A 221 -7.38 7.51 -11.27
C LEU A 221 -7.65 7.59 -12.77
N ASP A 222 -8.10 8.75 -13.24
CA ASP A 222 -8.20 9.08 -14.67
C ASP A 222 -6.81 9.37 -15.29
N ARG A 223 -5.87 9.84 -14.45
CA ARG A 223 -4.50 10.19 -14.77
C ARG A 223 -3.61 10.15 -13.52
N VAL A 224 -2.31 10.11 -13.74
CA VAL A 224 -1.25 10.23 -12.76
C VAL A 224 -0.60 11.60 -12.89
N ASP A 225 -0.78 12.41 -11.85
CA ASP A 225 -0.20 13.75 -11.74
C ASP A 225 0.93 13.75 -10.71
N THR A 226 2.15 14.14 -11.10
CA THR A 226 3.28 14.23 -10.18
C THR A 226 3.25 15.47 -9.30
N ASN A 227 2.46 16.49 -9.65
CA ASN A 227 2.32 17.71 -8.86
C ASN A 227 1.36 17.52 -7.69
N ILE A 228 0.48 16.52 -7.76
CA ILE A 228 -0.48 16.18 -6.72
C ILE A 228 -0.05 14.85 -6.10
N PRO A 229 0.34 14.83 -4.81
CA PRO A 229 0.91 13.65 -4.16
C PRO A 229 -0.11 12.51 -3.91
N THR A 230 -1.25 12.44 -4.62
CA THR A 230 -2.38 11.54 -4.32
C THR A 230 -1.94 10.08 -4.17
N VAL A 231 -1.18 9.55 -5.13
CA VAL A 231 -0.69 8.15 -5.08
C VAL A 231 0.26 7.95 -3.90
N VAL A 232 1.16 8.90 -3.66
CA VAL A 232 2.15 8.81 -2.57
C VAL A 232 1.46 8.86 -1.21
N GLU A 233 0.51 9.77 -1.02
CA GLU A 233 -0.28 9.87 0.21
C GLU A 233 -1.10 8.61 0.44
N PHE A 234 -1.71 8.07 -0.62
CA PHE A 234 -2.42 6.81 -0.55
C PHE A 234 -1.50 5.67 -0.09
N LEU A 235 -0.34 5.50 -0.72
CA LEU A 235 0.63 4.46 -0.35
C LEU A 235 1.04 4.60 1.12
N LYS A 236 1.53 5.78 1.53
CA LYS A 236 1.94 6.04 2.93
C LYS A 236 0.84 5.75 3.94
N ASN A 237 -0.42 6.04 3.58
CA ASN A 237 -1.55 5.88 4.49
C ASN A 237 -2.15 4.48 4.50
N LYS A 238 -1.93 3.65 3.48
CA LYS A 238 -2.70 2.41 3.28
C LYS A 238 -1.85 1.14 3.15
N THR A 239 -0.59 1.22 2.74
CA THR A 239 0.31 0.05 2.79
C THR A 239 0.63 -0.33 4.23
N MET A 240 1.05 -1.57 4.47
CA MET A 240 1.38 -2.13 5.80
C MET A 240 0.23 -2.21 6.82
N LYS A 241 -0.97 -1.72 6.48
CA LYS A 241 -2.18 -1.85 7.31
C LYS A 241 -2.95 -3.10 6.91
N THR A 242 -2.46 -4.25 7.36
CA THR A 242 -2.93 -5.58 6.94
C THR A 242 -2.62 -6.63 8.02
N TYR A 243 -3.13 -7.85 7.85
CA TYR A 243 -2.97 -8.97 8.77
C TYR A 243 -1.51 -9.40 8.95
N GLU A 244 -0.73 -9.46 7.86
CA GLU A 244 0.59 -10.09 7.85
C GLU A 244 1.70 -9.18 7.32
N SER A 245 1.67 -7.89 7.70
CA SER A 245 2.67 -6.91 7.24
C SER A 245 4.12 -7.24 7.64
N SER A 246 4.30 -8.12 8.63
CA SER A 246 5.57 -8.66 9.10
C SER A 246 6.17 -9.72 8.15
N VAL A 247 5.39 -10.25 7.21
CA VAL A 247 5.89 -11.10 6.12
C VAL A 247 6.35 -10.18 4.99
N TYR A 248 7.66 -10.08 4.81
CA TYR A 248 8.30 -9.17 3.85
C TYR A 248 9.20 -9.91 2.85
N GLN A 249 9.34 -11.23 3.00
CA GLN A 249 10.09 -12.08 2.09
C GLN A 249 9.50 -11.97 0.67
N ASP A 250 10.37 -12.17 -0.31
CA ASP A 250 9.88 -12.30 -1.70
C ASP A 250 9.05 -13.57 -1.86
N GLY A 251 8.15 -13.55 -2.84
CA GLY A 251 7.38 -14.73 -3.20
C GLY A 251 8.11 -15.61 -4.21
N ASP A 252 7.54 -16.78 -4.50
CA ASP A 252 8.12 -17.75 -5.44
C ASP A 252 7.40 -17.83 -6.79
N TYR A 253 6.21 -17.21 -6.92
CA TYR A 253 5.52 -17.15 -8.21
C TYR A 253 6.19 -16.11 -9.13
N SER A 254 6.73 -16.57 -10.25
CA SER A 254 7.47 -15.72 -11.20
C SER A 254 7.01 -15.87 -12.65
N TYR A 255 5.92 -16.61 -12.90
CA TYR A 255 5.37 -16.76 -14.25
C TYR A 255 4.96 -15.40 -14.81
N LEU A 256 5.40 -15.08 -16.03
CA LEU A 256 5.22 -13.77 -16.70
C LEU A 256 5.87 -12.56 -16.00
N LEU A 257 6.75 -12.78 -15.02
CA LEU A 257 7.56 -11.71 -14.45
C LEU A 257 8.45 -11.10 -15.55
N LYS A 258 8.37 -9.78 -15.72
CA LYS A 258 9.21 -9.01 -16.65
C LYS A 258 10.42 -8.42 -15.96
N LYS A 259 10.22 -7.91 -14.74
CA LYS A 259 11.26 -7.23 -13.97
C LYS A 259 10.99 -7.37 -12.49
N LYS A 260 11.93 -7.99 -11.78
CA LYS A 260 11.92 -8.06 -10.31
C LYS A 260 12.09 -6.65 -9.70
N ALA A 261 11.39 -6.40 -8.60
CA ALA A 261 11.51 -5.19 -7.82
C ALA A 261 12.89 -5.09 -7.16
N ALA A 262 13.46 -3.90 -7.17
CA ALA A 262 14.65 -3.58 -6.40
C ALA A 262 14.26 -3.07 -5.00
N GLU A 263 15.17 -3.21 -4.05
CA GLU A 263 15.05 -2.51 -2.77
C GLU A 263 15.09 -1.00 -3.00
N VAL A 264 14.19 -0.29 -2.33
CA VAL A 264 14.07 1.17 -2.45
C VAL A 264 14.73 1.87 -1.28
N GLY A 265 14.37 1.47 -0.06
CA GLY A 265 14.98 1.91 1.20
C GLY A 265 15.59 0.72 1.95
N ASP A 266 14.74 -0.21 2.36
CA ASP A 266 15.13 -1.50 2.95
C ASP A 266 14.19 -2.62 2.47
N ASN A 267 14.50 -3.87 2.83
CA ASN A 267 13.72 -5.03 2.39
C ASN A 267 12.33 -5.14 3.03
N ARG A 268 12.06 -4.42 4.14
CA ARG A 268 10.79 -4.37 4.86
C ARG A 268 9.93 -3.17 4.45
N ASP A 269 10.39 -2.31 3.55
CA ASP A 269 9.72 -1.05 3.22
C ASP A 269 9.39 -0.21 4.48
N SER A 270 10.31 -0.15 5.45
CA SER A 270 10.07 0.55 6.74
C SER A 270 9.73 2.03 6.55
N VAL A 271 10.20 2.62 5.44
CA VAL A 271 9.81 3.95 4.99
C VAL A 271 9.22 3.87 3.59
N VAL A 272 7.93 4.18 3.45
CA VAL A 272 7.22 4.20 2.17
C VAL A 272 7.46 5.52 1.44
N CYS A 273 7.85 5.43 0.17
CA CYS A 273 8.28 6.56 -0.67
C CYS A 273 9.45 7.37 -0.10
N PRO A 274 10.59 6.73 0.23
CA PRO A 274 11.73 7.42 0.85
C PRO A 274 12.41 8.41 -0.10
N LYS A 275 12.28 8.19 -1.42
CA LYS A 275 12.86 9.04 -2.46
C LYS A 275 11.94 10.19 -2.88
N TYR A 276 10.68 10.18 -2.44
CA TYR A 276 9.71 11.21 -2.81
C TYR A 276 9.88 12.46 -1.95
N LYS A 277 10.18 13.59 -2.59
CA LYS A 277 10.22 14.90 -1.95
C LYS A 277 9.05 15.72 -2.49
N TYR A 278 8.03 15.93 -1.66
CA TYR A 278 6.98 16.88 -1.99
C TYR A 278 7.57 18.29 -1.93
N ILE A 279 7.54 19.00 -3.05
CA ILE A 279 7.83 20.43 -3.08
C ILE A 279 6.46 21.10 -3.22
N PRO A 280 5.92 21.72 -2.15
CA PRO A 280 4.70 22.50 -2.27
C PRO A 280 4.92 23.55 -3.36
N ALA A 281 3.95 23.73 -4.25
CA ALA A 281 3.96 24.89 -5.14
C ALA A 281 4.12 26.13 -4.26
N LYS A 282 5.26 26.84 -4.39
CA LYS A 282 5.46 28.10 -3.69
C LYS A 282 4.23 28.94 -3.97
N ARG A 283 3.52 29.32 -2.89
CA ARG A 283 2.49 30.35 -2.95
C ARG A 283 3.22 31.59 -3.43
N PHE A 284 3.15 31.88 -4.73
CA PHE A 284 3.52 33.20 -5.25
C PHE A 284 2.48 34.15 -4.67
N LEU A 285 2.80 34.71 -3.52
CA LEU A 285 2.21 35.93 -2.98
C LEU A 285 3.22 37.04 -3.20
#